data_AF-A0A5C5XJ61-F1
#
_entry.id   AF-A0A5C5XJ61-F1
#
_cell.length_a   1.000
_cell.length_b   1.000
_cell.length_c   1.000
_cell.angle_alpha   90.00
_cell.angle_beta   90.00
_cell.angle_gamma   90.00
#
_symmetry.space_group_name_H-M   'P 1'
#
loop_
_entity.id
_entity.type
_entity.pdbx_description
1 polymer ?
#
loop_
_entity_poly.entity_id
_entity_poly.type
_entity_poly.pdbx_seq_one_letter_code
_entity_poly.pdbx_strand_id
1 'polypeptide(L)'
;MMSLETIIALNNEVAHRASSKRKLPYIPFSPNEAEHIITFPLPNLGGYVPVGWEKVEDWFVDRTGQGYESEPAITHRSFTQLLTEYISMNPDHGYGISEEGPFQVVISAYRYVGISELHTRSALAGE
;
A
#
# COMPACT_ATOMS: atom_id res chain seq x y z
N MET A 1 -15.91 8.37 -18.87
CA MET A 1 -14.66 8.55 -18.10
C MET A 1 -15.04 9.04 -16.71
N MET A 2 -14.51 8.47 -15.62
CA MET A 2 -14.79 8.98 -14.27
C MET A 2 -14.13 10.35 -14.07
N SER A 3 -14.74 11.24 -13.27
CA SER A 3 -14.13 12.52 -12.90
C SER A 3 -13.03 12.32 -11.85
N LEU A 4 -12.04 13.22 -11.82
CA LEU A 4 -11.00 13.23 -10.80
C LEU A 4 -11.58 13.30 -9.37
N GLU A 5 -12.63 14.11 -9.18
CA GLU A 5 -13.35 14.20 -7.90
C GLU A 5 -13.95 12.86 -7.47
N THR A 6 -14.47 12.08 -8.41
CA THR A 6 -14.98 10.72 -8.14
C THR A 6 -13.85 9.79 -7.70
N ILE A 7 -12.69 9.88 -8.33
CA ILE A 7 -11.51 9.06 -7.98
C ILE A 7 -11.03 9.39 -6.57
N ILE A 8 -10.96 10.69 -6.23
CA ILE A 8 -10.58 11.15 -4.89
C ILE A 8 -11.59 10.67 -3.84
N ALA A 9 -12.89 10.82 -4.11
CA ALA A 9 -13.95 10.37 -3.22
C ALA A 9 -13.91 8.85 -2.96
N LEU A 10 -13.67 8.05 -4.01
CA LEU A 10 -13.52 6.60 -3.89
C LEU A 10 -12.31 6.22 -3.04
N ASN A 11 -11.15 6.84 -3.27
CA ASN A 11 -9.94 6.56 -2.46
C ASN A 11 -10.14 6.93 -0.98
N ASN A 12 -10.81 8.05 -0.70
CA ASN A 12 -11.17 8.44 0.67
C ASN A 12 -12.12 7.45 1.34
N GLU A 13 -13.14 6.97 0.61
CA GLU A 13 -14.06 5.96 1.12
C GLU A 13 -13.34 4.64 1.43
N VAL A 14 -12.41 4.23 0.56
CA VAL A 14 -11.58 3.04 0.77
C VAL A 14 -10.73 3.18 2.02
N ALA A 15 -10.09 4.33 2.23
CA ALA A 15 -9.32 4.61 3.44
C ALA A 15 -10.17 4.52 4.70
N HIS A 16 -11.38 5.11 4.66
CA HIS A 16 -12.31 5.05 5.77
C HIS A 16 -12.76 3.61 6.08
N ARG A 17 -13.09 2.82 5.05
CA ARG A 17 -13.43 1.39 5.20
C ARG A 17 -12.25 0.57 5.71
N ALA A 18 -11.03 0.85 5.27
CA ALA A 18 -9.82 0.17 5.71
C ALA A 18 -9.56 0.42 7.20
N SER A 19 -9.70 1.68 7.65
CA SER A 19 -9.60 2.08 9.05
C SER A 19 -10.64 1.37 9.92
N SER A 20 -11.92 1.41 9.53
CA SER A 20 -13.00 0.74 10.26
C SER A 20 -12.81 -0.77 10.38
N LYS A 21 -12.17 -1.40 9.38
CA LYS A 21 -11.85 -2.83 9.38
C LYS A 21 -10.48 -3.15 9.99
N ARG A 22 -9.72 -2.14 10.44
CA ARG A 22 -8.34 -2.27 10.93
C ARG A 22 -7.46 -3.09 9.99
N LYS A 23 -7.56 -2.83 8.68
CA LYS A 23 -6.72 -3.50 7.70
C LYS A 23 -5.25 -3.19 8.00
N LEU A 24 -4.41 -4.20 7.89
CA LEU A 24 -2.95 -4.08 8.04
C LEU A 24 -2.29 -4.22 6.67
N PRO A 25 -1.06 -3.71 6.50
CA PRO A 25 -0.28 -3.97 5.30
C PRO A 25 0.06 -5.47 5.24
N TYR A 26 0.20 -6.00 4.04
CA TYR A 26 0.61 -7.39 3.80
C TYR A 26 2.12 -7.54 4.00
N ILE A 27 2.56 -8.46 4.85
CA ILE A 27 3.99 -8.74 5.06
C ILE A 27 4.33 -10.01 4.29
N PRO A 28 5.20 -9.95 3.26
CA PRO A 28 5.64 -11.14 2.53
C PRO A 28 6.53 -12.01 3.40
N PHE A 29 6.42 -13.33 3.26
CA PHE A 29 7.29 -14.27 3.97
C PHE A 29 8.64 -14.44 3.28
N SER A 30 8.72 -14.16 1.97
CA SER A 30 9.96 -14.25 1.21
C SER A 30 10.01 -13.27 0.02
N PRO A 31 11.21 -12.92 -0.47
CA PRO A 31 11.36 -12.06 -1.66
C PRO A 31 10.69 -12.61 -2.92
N ASN A 32 10.60 -13.94 -3.06
CA ASN A 32 9.97 -14.58 -4.21
C ASN A 32 8.45 -14.30 -4.30
N GLU A 33 7.83 -13.80 -3.24
CA GLU A 33 6.42 -13.41 -3.28
C GLU A 33 6.17 -12.14 -4.08
N ALA A 34 7.20 -11.35 -4.41
CA ALA A 34 7.07 -10.17 -5.26
C ALA A 34 6.36 -10.46 -6.60
N GLU A 35 6.62 -11.62 -7.20
CA GLU A 35 5.98 -12.05 -8.45
C GLU A 35 4.46 -12.26 -8.29
N HIS A 36 4.03 -12.59 -7.07
CA HIS A 36 2.64 -12.85 -6.73
C HIS A 36 1.93 -11.62 -6.14
N ILE A 37 2.66 -10.64 -5.60
CA ILE A 37 2.08 -9.43 -4.97
C ILE A 37 1.25 -8.59 -5.94
N ILE A 38 1.60 -8.58 -7.23
CA ILE A 38 0.85 -7.83 -8.24
C ILE A 38 -0.47 -8.52 -8.62
N THR A 39 -0.54 -9.85 -8.47
CA THR A 39 -1.70 -10.69 -8.85
C THR A 39 -2.51 -11.24 -7.67
N PHE A 40 -2.03 -11.09 -6.43
CA PHE A 40 -2.73 -11.40 -5.17
C PHE A 40 -3.10 -10.10 -4.42
N PRO A 41 -4.18 -10.07 -3.63
CA PRO A 41 -4.83 -8.82 -3.26
C PRO A 41 -4.07 -8.13 -2.14
N LEU A 42 -3.11 -7.27 -2.50
CA LEU A 42 -2.62 -6.26 -1.57
C LEU A 42 -3.83 -5.57 -0.94
N PRO A 43 -3.86 -5.44 0.39
CA PRO A 43 -4.97 -4.78 1.04
C PRO A 43 -5.04 -3.36 0.50
N ASN A 44 -6.18 -2.99 -0.08
CA ASN A 44 -6.42 -1.60 -0.39
C ASN A 44 -6.68 -0.85 0.92
N LEU A 45 -5.69 -0.05 1.29
CA LEU A 45 -5.64 0.83 2.46
C LEU A 45 -6.05 2.26 2.09
N GLY A 46 -5.99 2.65 0.81
CA GLY A 46 -6.14 4.04 0.42
C GLY A 46 -5.14 4.93 1.18
N GLY A 47 -5.56 6.13 1.56
CA GLY A 47 -4.77 7.02 2.42
C GLY A 47 -4.63 6.58 3.90
N TYR A 48 -5.14 5.41 4.30
CA TYR A 48 -5.05 4.96 5.69
C TYR A 48 -3.66 4.39 6.01
N VAL A 49 -3.05 4.90 7.08
CA VAL A 49 -1.83 4.35 7.68
C VAL A 49 -2.20 3.68 9.00
N PRO A 50 -2.04 2.35 9.14
CA PRO A 50 -2.39 1.65 10.37
C PRO A 50 -1.57 2.10 11.58
N VAL A 51 -2.16 2.07 12.78
CA VAL A 51 -1.47 2.49 14.01
C VAL A 51 -0.25 1.62 14.27
N GLY A 52 0.87 2.26 14.59
CA GLY A 52 2.17 1.59 14.78
C GLY A 52 2.90 1.29 13.47
N TRP A 53 2.37 1.74 12.33
CA TRP A 53 3.03 1.68 11.03
C TRP A 53 3.34 3.08 10.52
N GLU A 54 4.41 3.18 9.74
CA GLU A 54 4.82 4.39 9.03
C GLU A 54 4.95 4.05 7.55
N LYS A 55 4.40 4.89 6.68
CA LYS A 55 4.59 4.76 5.23
C LYS A 55 5.98 5.26 4.85
N VAL A 56 6.76 4.44 4.15
CA VAL A 56 8.20 4.72 3.92
C VAL A 56 8.59 4.81 2.44
N GLU A 57 7.81 4.24 1.53
CA GLU A 57 8.10 4.27 0.09
C GLU A 57 6.81 4.12 -0.72
N ASP A 58 6.77 4.71 -1.92
CA ASP A 58 5.64 4.64 -2.85
C ASP A 58 6.09 4.27 -4.27
N TRP A 59 5.35 3.37 -4.92
CA TRP A 59 5.59 2.97 -6.31
C TRP A 59 4.34 3.12 -7.15
N PHE A 60 4.47 3.83 -8.27
CA PHE A 60 3.39 4.06 -9.22
C PHE A 60 3.45 3.06 -10.36
N VAL A 61 2.58 2.05 -10.32
CA VAL A 61 2.63 0.86 -11.16
C VAL A 61 1.50 0.87 -12.19
N ASP A 62 1.81 0.55 -13.44
CA ASP A 62 0.79 0.26 -14.45
C ASP A 62 0.08 -1.04 -14.07
N ARG A 63 -1.22 -1.00 -13.79
CA ARG A 63 -1.99 -2.18 -13.39
C ARG A 63 -2.31 -3.10 -14.57
N THR A 64 -2.30 -2.56 -15.79
CA THR A 64 -2.71 -3.31 -16.97
C THR A 64 -1.66 -4.35 -17.37
N GLY A 65 -0.41 -4.18 -16.92
CA GLY A 65 0.71 -5.05 -17.26
C GLY A 65 1.11 -4.95 -18.74
N GLN A 66 0.58 -3.94 -19.45
CA GLN A 66 0.82 -3.69 -20.87
C GLN A 66 1.71 -2.47 -21.10
N GLY A 67 2.14 -1.81 -20.02
CA GLY A 67 2.99 -0.64 -20.13
C GLY A 67 4.35 -0.93 -20.77
N TYR A 68 4.84 0.04 -21.54
CA TYR A 68 6.20 0.01 -22.12
C TYR A 68 7.20 0.66 -21.16
N GLU A 69 8.49 0.28 -21.23
CA GLU A 69 9.56 0.88 -20.40
C GLU A 69 9.72 2.40 -20.60
N SER A 70 9.16 2.94 -21.69
CA SER A 70 9.14 4.37 -22.02
C SER A 70 8.02 5.16 -21.32
N GLU A 71 7.14 4.51 -20.56
CA GLU A 71 5.98 5.14 -19.91
C GLU A 71 6.28 5.63 -18.48
N PRO A 72 5.55 6.64 -17.96
CA PRO A 72 5.80 7.21 -16.64
C PRO A 72 5.45 6.26 -15.47
N ALA A 73 4.65 5.23 -15.71
CA ALA A 73 4.36 4.18 -14.72
C ALA A 73 5.33 3.01 -14.90
N ILE A 74 5.85 2.47 -13.78
CA ILE A 74 6.74 1.32 -13.89
C ILE A 74 5.95 0.09 -14.34
N THR A 75 6.56 -0.69 -15.24
CA THR A 75 5.96 -1.94 -15.72
C THR A 75 5.87 -2.96 -14.58
N HIS A 76 4.94 -3.92 -14.69
CA HIS A 76 4.84 -5.04 -13.74
C HIS A 76 6.19 -5.76 -13.54
N ARG A 77 6.95 -5.98 -14.62
CA ARG A 77 8.22 -6.68 -14.57
C ARG A 77 9.28 -5.89 -13.79
N SER A 78 9.42 -4.60 -14.11
CA SER A 78 10.38 -3.72 -13.45
C SER A 78 10.01 -3.54 -11.97
N PHE A 79 8.71 -3.39 -11.67
CA PHE A 79 8.24 -3.32 -10.30
C PHE A 79 8.51 -4.60 -9.51
N THR A 80 8.27 -5.77 -10.11
CA THR A 80 8.55 -7.06 -9.46
C THR A 80 10.02 -7.17 -9.07
N GLN A 81 10.94 -6.82 -9.97
CA GLN A 81 12.39 -6.86 -9.69
C GLN A 81 12.77 -5.91 -8.54
N LEU A 82 12.28 -4.67 -8.61
CA LEU A 82 12.50 -3.68 -7.56
C LEU A 82 11.96 -4.17 -6.22
N LEU A 83 10.73 -4.69 -6.21
CA LEU A 83 10.06 -5.16 -5.02
C LEU A 83 10.78 -6.38 -4.41
N THR A 84 11.25 -7.32 -5.23
CA THR A 84 12.07 -8.45 -4.76
C THR A 84 13.33 -7.96 -4.03
N GLU A 85 14.05 -7.01 -4.62
CA GLU A 85 15.25 -6.43 -4.01
C GLU A 85 14.91 -5.68 -2.71
N TYR A 86 13.83 -4.89 -2.74
CA TYR A 86 13.39 -4.12 -1.58
C TYR A 86 12.95 -5.02 -0.42
N ILE A 87 12.19 -6.09 -0.67
CA ILE A 87 11.80 -7.08 0.34
C ILE A 87 13.04 -7.76 0.92
N SER A 88 14.04 -8.07 0.08
CA SER A 88 15.29 -8.70 0.54
C SER A 88 16.06 -7.80 1.51
N MET A 89 16.03 -6.48 1.30
CA MET A 89 16.66 -5.50 2.19
C MET A 89 15.81 -5.15 3.41
N ASN A 90 14.48 -5.33 3.33
CA ASN A 90 13.52 -4.90 4.34
C ASN A 90 12.48 -6.01 4.63
N PRO A 91 12.87 -7.14 5.21
CA PRO A 91 11.99 -8.31 5.37
C PRO A 91 10.79 -8.07 6.30
N ASP A 92 10.88 -7.08 7.19
CA ASP A 92 9.81 -6.75 8.15
C ASP A 92 8.85 -5.66 7.65
N HIS A 93 9.02 -5.19 6.40
CA HIS A 93 8.11 -4.21 5.82
C HIS A 93 6.83 -4.87 5.32
N GLY A 94 5.71 -4.16 5.46
CA GLY A 94 4.44 -4.54 4.89
C GLY A 94 4.06 -3.67 3.69
N TYR A 95 3.15 -4.14 2.86
CA TYR A 95 2.80 -3.52 1.59
C TYR A 95 1.29 -3.41 1.43
N GLY A 96 0.82 -2.35 0.78
CA GLY A 96 -0.60 -2.12 0.55
C GLY A 96 -0.84 -1.18 -0.62
N ILE A 97 -2.06 -1.22 -1.16
CA ILE A 97 -2.48 -0.24 -2.17
C ILE A 97 -2.90 1.03 -1.43
N SER A 98 -2.23 2.15 -1.72
CA SER A 98 -2.53 3.45 -1.11
C SER A 98 -3.33 4.38 -2.02
N GLU A 99 -3.28 4.15 -3.32
CA GLU A 99 -4.15 4.80 -4.29
C GLU A 99 -4.51 3.83 -5.40
N GLU A 100 -5.78 3.77 -5.77
CA GLU A 100 -6.26 2.96 -6.89
C GLU A 100 -6.92 3.84 -7.95
N GLY A 101 -6.37 3.81 -9.16
CA GLY A 101 -6.95 4.38 -10.37
C GLY A 101 -7.44 3.29 -11.34
N PRO A 102 -8.11 3.68 -12.45
CA PRO A 102 -8.67 2.74 -13.41
C PRO A 102 -7.61 1.93 -14.19
N PHE A 103 -6.40 2.48 -14.35
CA PHE A 103 -5.31 1.83 -15.11
C PHE A 103 -3.99 1.78 -14.34
N GLN A 104 -3.89 2.51 -13.22
CA GLN A 104 -2.67 2.70 -12.45
C GLN A 104 -2.96 2.47 -10.97
N VAL A 105 -1.95 2.04 -10.23
CA VAL A 105 -2.04 1.81 -8.78
C VAL A 105 -0.80 2.35 -8.10
N VAL A 106 -0.96 2.94 -6.92
CA VAL A 106 0.15 3.25 -6.03
C VAL A 106 0.23 2.16 -4.98
N ILE A 107 1.36 1.46 -4.96
CA ILE A 107 1.70 0.49 -3.92
C ILE A 107 2.67 1.17 -2.96
N SER A 108 2.39 1.08 -1.67
CA SER A 108 3.23 1.67 -0.63
C SER A 108 3.83 0.61 0.26
N ALA A 109 5.08 0.84 0.69
CA ALA A 109 5.70 0.11 1.78
C ALA A 109 5.45 0.80 3.11
N TYR A 110 5.29 -0.01 4.15
CA TYR A 110 5.05 0.40 5.52
C TYR A 110 6.04 -0.30 6.43
N ARG A 111 6.67 0.47 7.32
CA ARG A 111 7.55 -0.03 8.37
C ARG A 111 6.81 -0.05 9.70
N TYR A 112 6.87 -1.15 10.44
CA TYR A 112 6.34 -1.18 11.80
C TYR A 112 7.28 -0.40 12.73
N VAL A 113 6.74 0.61 13.41
CA VAL A 113 7.47 1.49 14.35
C VAL A 113 7.03 1.30 15.81
N GLY A 114 6.07 0.39 16.05
CA GLY A 114 5.51 0.16 17.37
C GLY A 114 4.49 1.23 17.79
N ILE A 115 3.71 0.93 18.82
CA ILE A 115 2.78 1.89 19.42
C ILE A 115 3.49 2.53 20.60
N SER A 116 4.03 3.74 20.42
CA SER A 116 4.53 4.53 21.56
C SER A 116 3.40 4.76 22.57
N GLU A 117 3.70 4.62 23.86
CA GLU A 117 2.74 4.63 25.01
C GLU A 117 1.80 5.85 25.07
N LEU A 118 2.04 6.90 24.29
CA LEU A 118 1.18 8.08 24.16
C LEU A 118 -0.23 7.76 23.62
N HIS A 119 -0.41 6.69 22.84
CA HIS A 119 -1.75 6.32 22.34
C HIS A 119 -2.64 5.60 23.36
N THR A 120 -2.07 5.00 24.41
CA THR A 120 -2.84 4.27 25.43
C THR A 120 -3.63 5.20 26.36
N ARG A 121 -3.21 6.46 26.50
CA ARG A 121 -3.86 7.42 27.42
C ARG A 121 -5.11 8.11 26.86
N SER A 122 -5.28 8.17 25.54
CA SER A 122 -6.45 8.82 24.93
C SER A 122 -7.71 7.92 24.96
N ALA A 123 -7.54 6.60 25.10
CA ALA A 123 -8.66 5.66 25.18
C ALA A 123 -9.26 5.48 26.58
N LEU A 124 -8.58 5.97 27.63
CA LEU A 124 -8.98 5.83 29.04
C LEU A 124 -9.47 7.14 29.69
N ALA A 125 -9.51 8.24 28.94
CA ALA A 125 -9.92 9.57 29.45
C ALA A 125 -11.32 10.00 29.00
N GLY A 126 -12.13 9.05 28.51
CA GLY A 126 -13.48 9.30 27.96
C GLY A 126 -14.60 8.61 28.74
N GLU A 127 -14.51 8.56 30.08
CA GLU A 127 -15.61 8.18 30.97
C GLU A 127 -16.11 9.39 31.78
#